data_AF-A0A5C5BBF7-F1
#
_entry.id   AF-A0A5C5BBF7-F1
#
_cell.length_a   1.000
_cell.length_b   1.000
_cell.length_c   1.000
_cell.angle_alpha   90.00
_cell.angle_beta   90.00
_cell.angle_gamma   90.00
#
_symmetry.space_group_name_H-M   'P 1'
#
loop_
_entity.id
_entity.type
_entity.pdbx_description
1 polymer ?
#
loop_
_entity_poly.entity_id
_entity_poly.type
_entity_poly.pdbx_seq_one_letter_code
_entity_poly.pdbx_strand_id
1 'polypeptide(L)'
;MSTTSRWTSYLALGDSFSEGLWDVVDDDGAANPDLSRWASDHPHDPDVTHLRVRGWADMLAAHLAARSPAGEVRYANLAIRGRLLPAVVAEQVPRALELRPDLVSLVAGGNDILRPAVDLDRIAGLLEDAVRELRAAGCDVLLATGMDTKDSPLVSATRSRVGVFNAHLWTIAQRHGAHVVDVWGLRALRDWRMWATDRIHLTAEGHARVAQAALVGLGLTPDDPGWDDPLEPLAALPALRQLGVDAAWVRDHAYPWATRRLHGRSSGDLRVAKLPEWSTVRAVDVASDALE
;
A
#
# COMPACT_ATOMS: atom_id res chain seq x y z
N MET A 1 7.18 21.32 8.20
CA MET A 1 6.59 20.00 8.53
C MET A 1 6.78 19.77 10.02
N SER A 2 5.86 19.09 10.69
CA SER A 2 5.96 18.83 12.14
C SER A 2 6.83 17.62 12.42
N THR A 3 7.48 17.56 13.58
CA THR A 3 8.13 16.34 14.09
C THR A 3 7.25 15.60 15.10
N THR A 4 6.18 16.22 15.59
CA THR A 4 5.22 15.61 16.52
C THR A 4 3.96 15.17 15.78
N SER A 5 3.47 13.99 16.13
CA SER A 5 2.18 13.47 15.67
C SER A 5 1.08 13.87 16.63
N ARG A 6 -0.09 14.25 16.08
CA ARG A 6 -1.31 14.49 16.87
C ARG A 6 -2.21 13.27 17.01
N TRP A 7 -1.96 12.22 16.22
CA TRP A 7 -2.81 11.04 16.14
C TRP A 7 -2.40 10.04 17.21
N THR A 8 -3.36 9.59 18.02
CA THR A 8 -3.17 8.57 19.06
C THR A 8 -3.67 7.20 18.61
N SER A 9 -4.43 7.16 17.51
CA SER A 9 -4.93 5.94 16.89
C SER A 9 -4.94 6.05 15.36
N TYR A 10 -4.55 4.96 14.70
CA TYR A 10 -4.45 4.85 13.25
C TYR A 10 -5.08 3.53 12.77
N LEU A 11 -5.95 3.62 11.77
CA LEU A 11 -6.59 2.45 11.15
C LEU A 11 -6.33 2.42 9.65
N ALA A 12 -5.79 1.32 9.15
CA ALA A 12 -5.57 1.13 7.72
C ALA A 12 -6.72 0.36 7.04
N LEU A 13 -7.30 0.95 6.00
CA LEU A 13 -8.28 0.34 5.11
C LEU A 13 -7.69 0.18 3.71
N GLY A 14 -8.11 -0.86 3.00
CA GLY A 14 -7.73 -1.04 1.61
C GLY A 14 -7.59 -2.48 1.14
N ASP A 15 -6.67 -2.65 0.20
CA ASP A 15 -6.34 -3.91 -0.45
C ASP A 15 -4.91 -4.38 -0.13
N SER A 16 -4.26 -5.07 -1.08
CA SER A 16 -2.92 -5.67 -0.88
C SER A 16 -1.85 -4.63 -0.60
N PHE A 17 -2.03 -3.40 -1.09
CA PHE A 17 -1.09 -2.31 -0.88
C PHE A 17 -1.00 -1.95 0.61
N SER A 18 -2.14 -1.78 1.27
CA SER A 18 -2.21 -1.48 2.71
C SER A 18 -2.04 -2.74 3.57
N GLU A 19 -2.37 -3.93 3.07
CA GLU A 19 -2.09 -5.20 3.78
C GLU A 19 -0.57 -5.42 3.93
N GLY A 20 0.25 -4.92 3.00
CA GLY A 20 1.71 -5.08 3.01
C GLY A 20 2.19 -6.31 2.24
N LEU A 21 1.44 -6.72 1.21
CA LEU A 21 1.74 -7.93 0.46
C LEU A 21 3.18 -7.93 -0.07
N TRP A 22 3.94 -8.96 0.32
CA TRP A 22 5.36 -9.22 0.02
C TRP A 22 6.40 -8.49 0.88
N ASP A 23 6.00 -7.74 1.90
CA ASP A 23 6.88 -7.39 3.02
C ASP A 23 6.71 -8.44 4.13
N VAL A 24 7.28 -9.62 3.91
CA VAL A 24 7.17 -10.75 4.85
C VAL A 24 8.11 -10.53 6.02
N VAL A 25 7.61 -10.82 7.22
CA VAL A 25 8.39 -10.76 8.46
C VAL A 25 8.65 -12.15 9.03
N ASP A 26 9.71 -12.27 9.83
CA ASP A 26 9.98 -13.47 10.61
C ASP A 26 9.09 -13.58 11.87
N ASP A 27 9.37 -14.58 12.71
CA ASP A 27 8.63 -14.82 13.95
C ASP A 27 8.74 -13.66 14.94
N ASP A 28 9.91 -13.00 14.98
CA ASP A 28 10.19 -11.84 15.82
C ASP A 28 9.58 -10.54 15.25
N GLY A 29 9.10 -10.57 14.00
CA GLY A 29 8.47 -9.45 13.34
C GLY A 29 9.43 -8.55 12.56
N ALA A 30 10.70 -8.94 12.44
CA ALA A 30 11.69 -8.26 11.61
C ALA A 30 11.48 -8.59 10.13
N ALA A 31 11.83 -7.65 9.24
CA ALA A 31 11.73 -7.88 7.81
C ALA A 31 12.59 -9.07 7.39
N ASN A 32 12.05 -9.97 6.57
CA ASN A 32 12.77 -11.13 6.05
C ASN A 32 12.85 -11.05 4.52
N PRO A 33 13.92 -10.46 3.95
CA PRO A 33 14.04 -10.25 2.51
C PRO A 33 14.08 -11.55 1.70
N ASP A 34 14.69 -12.60 2.25
CA ASP A 34 14.80 -13.89 1.58
C ASP A 34 13.44 -14.60 1.52
N LEU A 35 12.71 -14.60 2.63
CA LEU A 35 11.36 -15.16 2.68
C LEU A 35 10.37 -14.33 1.86
N SER A 36 10.53 -13.00 1.85
CA SER A 36 9.76 -12.10 0.99
C SER A 36 9.97 -12.42 -0.49
N ARG A 37 11.23 -12.58 -0.91
CA ARG A 37 11.58 -12.97 -2.29
C ARG A 37 10.97 -14.33 -2.62
N TRP A 38 11.22 -15.34 -1.78
CA TRP A 38 10.70 -16.69 -1.99
C TRP A 38 9.17 -16.69 -2.11
N ALA A 39 8.47 -16.00 -1.22
CA ALA A 39 7.01 -15.92 -1.21
C ALA A 39 6.46 -15.23 -2.48
N SER A 40 7.13 -14.16 -2.94
CA SER A 40 6.76 -13.46 -4.16
C SER A 40 6.99 -14.32 -5.42
N ASP A 41 8.03 -15.15 -5.43
CA ASP A 41 8.33 -16.10 -6.52
C ASP A 41 7.40 -17.33 -6.51
N HIS A 42 6.84 -17.68 -5.36
CA HIS A 42 5.96 -18.83 -5.16
C HIS A 42 4.59 -18.43 -4.59
N PRO A 43 3.85 -17.50 -5.22
CA PRO A 43 2.63 -16.89 -4.64
C PRO A 43 1.44 -17.86 -4.51
N HIS A 44 1.63 -19.11 -4.92
CA HIS A 44 0.63 -20.19 -4.88
C HIS A 44 1.05 -21.34 -3.96
N ASP A 45 2.23 -21.26 -3.35
CA ASP A 45 2.62 -22.19 -2.33
C ASP A 45 1.65 -22.07 -1.13
N PRO A 46 1.11 -23.18 -0.61
CA PRO A 46 0.22 -23.16 0.55
C PRO A 46 0.81 -22.39 1.75
N ASP A 47 2.12 -22.49 1.97
CA ASP A 47 2.79 -21.89 3.13
C ASP A 47 2.78 -20.36 3.06
N VAL A 48 2.80 -19.79 1.84
CA VAL A 48 2.70 -18.34 1.62
C VAL A 48 1.39 -17.76 2.19
N THR A 49 0.34 -18.58 2.30
CA THR A 49 -0.94 -18.10 2.82
C THR A 49 -0.85 -17.70 4.29
N HIS A 50 0.05 -18.34 5.05
CA HIS A 50 0.18 -18.18 6.50
C HIS A 50 1.28 -17.19 6.91
N LEU A 51 2.05 -16.68 5.94
CA LEU A 51 3.12 -15.72 6.21
C LEU A 51 2.56 -14.40 6.75
N ARG A 52 3.23 -13.88 7.78
CA ARG A 52 2.95 -12.56 8.33
C ARG A 52 3.54 -11.49 7.43
N VAL A 53 2.81 -10.40 7.27
CA VAL A 53 3.21 -9.26 6.45
C VAL A 53 3.07 -7.95 7.22
N ARG A 54 4.00 -7.03 6.97
CA ARG A 54 4.05 -5.72 7.63
C ARG A 54 3.61 -4.60 6.67
N GLY A 55 4.44 -4.18 5.74
CA GLY A 55 4.12 -3.13 4.77
C GLY A 55 4.08 -1.71 5.34
N TRP A 56 3.80 -0.76 4.43
CA TRP A 56 3.97 0.68 4.69
C TRP A 56 3.05 1.23 5.79
N ALA A 57 1.83 0.68 5.93
CA ALA A 57 0.88 1.14 6.93
C ALA A 57 1.39 0.78 8.34
N ASP A 58 1.92 -0.42 8.51
CA ASP A 58 2.47 -0.87 9.79
C ASP A 58 3.72 -0.07 10.17
N MET A 59 4.58 0.22 9.19
CA MET A 59 5.73 1.13 9.37
C MET A 59 5.27 2.55 9.74
N LEU A 60 4.24 3.09 9.06
CA LEU A 60 3.69 4.40 9.40
C LEU A 60 3.17 4.42 10.84
N ALA A 61 2.48 3.38 11.31
CA ALA A 61 2.03 3.28 12.69
C ALA A 61 3.19 3.40 13.68
N ALA A 62 4.31 2.73 13.38
CA ALA A 62 5.53 2.79 14.19
C ALA A 62 6.14 4.21 14.18
N HIS A 63 6.24 4.85 13.01
CA HIS A 63 6.71 6.23 12.89
C HIS A 63 5.80 7.25 13.62
N LEU A 64 4.49 7.01 13.64
CA LEU A 64 3.54 7.83 14.39
C LEU A 64 3.70 7.61 15.91
N ALA A 65 3.97 6.39 16.36
CA ALA A 65 4.25 6.07 17.77
C ALA A 65 5.51 6.77 18.28
N ALA A 66 6.59 6.75 17.49
CA ALA A 66 7.82 7.47 17.81
C ALA A 66 7.63 9.00 17.91
N ARG A 67 6.64 9.56 17.21
CA ARG A 67 6.31 10.99 17.20
C ARG A 67 5.18 11.37 18.15
N SER A 68 4.55 10.38 18.78
CA SER A 68 3.48 10.56 19.75
C SER A 68 4.10 11.00 21.08
N PRO A 69 3.56 12.03 21.76
CA PRO A 69 4.01 12.39 23.11
C PRO A 69 3.88 11.24 24.12
N ALA A 70 2.97 10.29 23.88
CA ALA A 70 2.79 9.10 24.70
C ALA A 70 3.80 7.98 24.38
N GLY A 71 4.56 8.10 23.28
CA GLY A 71 5.46 7.05 22.80
C GLY A 71 4.74 5.80 22.29
N GLU A 72 3.43 5.90 22.00
CA GLU A 72 2.61 4.80 21.49
C GLU A 72 1.44 5.32 20.64
N VAL A 73 0.91 4.44 19.76
CA VAL A 73 -0.38 4.60 19.08
C VAL A 73 -1.18 3.30 19.15
N ARG A 74 -2.51 3.42 19.10
CA ARG A 74 -3.37 2.26 18.81
C ARG A 74 -3.43 2.06 17.30
N TYR A 75 -3.17 0.85 16.83
CA TYR A 75 -3.12 0.52 15.41
C TYR A 75 -4.03 -0.67 15.09
N ALA A 76 -4.68 -0.63 13.94
CA ALA A 76 -5.36 -1.78 13.36
C ALA A 76 -5.30 -1.70 11.83
N ASN A 77 -5.38 -2.83 11.15
CA ASN A 77 -5.27 -2.92 9.70
C ASN A 77 -6.33 -3.90 9.16
N LEU A 78 -7.36 -3.31 8.54
CA LEU A 78 -8.50 -3.99 7.95
C LEU A 78 -8.31 -4.33 6.47
N ALA A 79 -7.17 -3.97 5.89
CA ALA A 79 -6.91 -4.18 4.47
C ALA A 79 -6.83 -5.67 4.12
N ILE A 80 -7.40 -6.04 2.98
CA ILE A 80 -7.45 -7.42 2.50
C ILE A 80 -7.10 -7.42 1.01
N ARG A 81 -6.02 -8.12 0.62
CA ARG A 81 -5.59 -8.25 -0.78
C ARG A 81 -6.72 -8.60 -1.73
N GLY A 82 -6.67 -7.99 -2.91
CA GLY A 82 -7.58 -8.26 -4.01
C GLY A 82 -8.99 -7.68 -3.84
N ARG A 83 -9.28 -6.97 -2.73
CA ARG A 83 -10.54 -6.23 -2.60
C ARG A 83 -10.62 -5.10 -3.62
N LEU A 84 -11.83 -4.89 -4.12
CA LEU A 84 -12.21 -3.72 -4.91
C LEU A 84 -12.74 -2.64 -3.99
N LEU A 85 -12.75 -1.38 -4.46
CA LEU A 85 -13.27 -0.26 -3.69
C LEU A 85 -14.69 -0.51 -3.14
N PRO A 86 -15.68 -1.02 -3.91
CA PRO A 86 -17.02 -1.25 -3.35
C PRO A 86 -17.03 -2.22 -2.16
N ALA A 87 -16.17 -3.25 -2.19
CA ALA A 87 -16.05 -4.21 -1.09
C ALA A 87 -15.32 -3.58 0.11
N VAL A 88 -14.26 -2.81 -0.12
CA VAL A 88 -13.58 -2.04 0.93
C VAL A 88 -14.56 -1.10 1.64
N VAL A 89 -15.35 -0.35 0.88
CA VAL A 89 -16.36 0.57 1.44
C VAL A 89 -17.43 -0.20 2.21
N ALA A 90 -17.99 -1.27 1.66
CA ALA A 90 -19.07 -2.02 2.31
C ALA A 90 -18.61 -2.77 3.57
N GLU A 91 -17.39 -3.30 3.59
CA GLU A 91 -16.92 -4.20 4.66
C GLU A 91 -16.06 -3.47 5.71
N GLN A 92 -15.21 -2.52 5.30
CA GLN A 92 -14.17 -1.96 6.17
C GLN A 92 -14.52 -0.57 6.73
N VAL A 93 -15.24 0.27 5.97
CA VAL A 93 -15.63 1.62 6.44
C VAL A 93 -16.59 1.57 7.64
N PRO A 94 -17.63 0.72 7.68
CA PRO A 94 -18.47 0.59 8.87
C PRO A 94 -17.67 0.22 10.13
N ARG A 95 -16.71 -0.71 10.00
CA ARG A 95 -15.84 -1.09 11.11
C ARG A 95 -14.94 0.07 11.57
N ALA A 96 -14.43 0.88 10.64
CA ALA A 96 -13.70 2.09 10.98
C ALA A 96 -14.55 3.08 11.79
N LEU A 97 -15.80 3.30 11.39
CA LEU A 97 -16.73 4.18 12.08
C LEU A 97 -17.05 3.68 13.50
N GLU A 98 -17.12 2.37 13.72
CA GLU A 98 -17.27 1.78 15.06
C GLU A 98 -16.03 2.01 15.93
N LEU A 99 -14.84 1.81 15.37
CA LEU A 99 -13.58 1.92 16.10
C LEU A 99 -13.18 3.39 16.40
N ARG A 100 -13.69 4.35 15.62
CA ARG A 100 -13.44 5.81 15.74
C ARG A 100 -11.95 6.17 15.88
N PRO A 101 -11.11 5.80 14.91
CA PRO A 101 -9.71 6.22 14.83
C PRO A 101 -9.56 7.74 14.71
N ASP A 102 -8.42 8.26 15.15
CA ASP A 102 -8.03 9.65 14.85
C ASP A 102 -7.58 9.80 13.40
N LEU A 103 -6.87 8.79 12.85
CA LEU A 103 -6.41 8.73 11.46
C LEU A 103 -6.87 7.45 10.77
N VAL A 104 -7.36 7.57 9.55
CA VAL A 104 -7.70 6.44 8.66
C VAL A 104 -6.94 6.58 7.36
N SER A 105 -6.20 5.56 6.94
CA SER A 105 -5.78 5.48 5.54
C SER A 105 -6.83 4.71 4.74
N LEU A 106 -7.35 5.30 3.67
CA LEU A 106 -8.28 4.63 2.75
C LEU A 106 -7.63 4.51 1.37
N VAL A 107 -6.99 3.37 1.11
CA VAL A 107 -6.27 3.11 -0.15
C VAL A 107 -6.88 1.93 -0.87
N ALA A 108 -7.72 2.23 -1.86
CA ALA A 108 -8.41 1.25 -2.70
C ALA A 108 -8.73 1.85 -4.07
N GLY A 109 -9.20 1.02 -5.00
CA GLY A 109 -9.52 1.43 -6.38
C GLY A 109 -8.46 1.06 -7.41
N GLY A 110 -7.22 0.77 -6.97
CA GLY A 110 -6.16 0.25 -7.84
C GLY A 110 -6.62 -1.01 -8.57
N ASN A 111 -7.23 -1.95 -7.86
CA ASN A 111 -7.80 -3.15 -8.45
C ASN A 111 -8.95 -2.86 -9.44
N ASP A 112 -9.82 -1.90 -9.16
CA ASP A 112 -10.91 -1.51 -10.06
C ASP A 112 -10.35 -0.99 -11.39
N ILE A 113 -9.32 -0.15 -11.35
CA ILE A 113 -8.69 0.46 -12.53
C ILE A 113 -8.08 -0.57 -13.48
N LEU A 114 -7.61 -1.70 -12.94
CA LEU A 114 -7.07 -2.81 -13.75
C LEU A 114 -8.16 -3.53 -14.56
N ARG A 115 -9.46 -3.33 -14.25
CA ARG A 115 -10.56 -3.96 -14.98
C ARG A 115 -10.86 -3.20 -16.28
N PRO A 116 -11.14 -3.91 -17.40
CA PRO A 116 -11.41 -3.26 -18.69
C PRO A 116 -12.63 -2.32 -18.68
N ALA A 117 -13.69 -2.66 -17.94
CA ALA A 117 -14.96 -1.94 -17.93
C ALA A 117 -15.17 -1.08 -16.66
N VAL A 118 -14.10 -0.47 -16.14
CA VAL A 118 -14.18 0.38 -14.95
C VAL A 118 -14.87 1.72 -15.27
N ASP A 119 -15.84 2.08 -14.45
CA ASP A 119 -16.43 3.42 -14.41
C ASP A 119 -15.71 4.24 -13.34
N LEU A 120 -14.78 5.11 -13.77
CA LEU A 120 -13.93 5.87 -12.85
C LEU A 120 -14.70 6.92 -12.05
N ASP A 121 -15.75 7.49 -12.62
CA ASP A 121 -16.55 8.51 -11.93
C ASP A 121 -17.40 7.87 -10.84
N ARG A 122 -17.95 6.66 -11.11
CA ARG A 122 -18.61 5.86 -10.07
C ARG A 122 -17.65 5.48 -8.94
N ILE A 123 -16.44 5.02 -9.28
CA ILE A 123 -15.42 4.66 -8.28
C ILE A 123 -15.03 5.89 -7.45
N ALA A 124 -14.80 7.05 -8.08
CA ALA A 124 -14.52 8.30 -7.39
C ALA A 124 -15.67 8.73 -6.47
N GLY A 125 -16.93 8.63 -6.92
CA GLY A 125 -18.10 8.95 -6.11
C GLY A 125 -18.21 8.09 -4.85
N LEU A 126 -18.02 6.77 -4.98
CA LEU A 126 -18.02 5.86 -3.83
C LEU A 126 -16.89 6.18 -2.84
N LEU A 127 -15.71 6.51 -3.36
CA LEU A 127 -14.59 6.92 -2.51
C LEU A 127 -14.90 8.22 -1.79
N GLU A 128 -15.47 9.21 -2.49
CA GLU A 128 -15.82 10.50 -1.92
C GLU A 128 -16.86 10.37 -0.81
N ASP A 129 -17.90 9.54 -1.01
CA ASP A 129 -18.91 9.28 0.02
C ASP A 129 -18.27 8.67 1.28
N ALA A 130 -17.39 7.68 1.12
CA ALA A 130 -16.66 7.08 2.24
C ALA A 130 -15.75 8.09 2.96
N VAL A 131 -15.04 8.94 2.22
CA VAL A 131 -14.22 10.02 2.81
C VAL A 131 -15.12 10.99 3.59
N ARG A 132 -16.25 11.41 3.02
CA ARG A 132 -17.21 12.31 3.69
C ARG A 132 -17.70 11.72 5.00
N GLU A 133 -18.07 10.44 5.01
CA GLU A 133 -18.55 9.74 6.21
C GLU A 133 -17.48 9.66 7.31
N LEU A 134 -16.26 9.25 6.96
CA LEU A 134 -15.14 9.19 7.89
C LEU A 134 -14.79 10.57 8.47
N ARG A 135 -14.74 11.60 7.62
CA ARG A 135 -14.50 13.00 8.06
C ARG A 135 -15.62 13.50 8.96
N ALA A 136 -16.88 13.20 8.64
CA ALA A 136 -18.03 13.59 9.48
C ALA A 136 -18.01 12.90 10.86
N ALA A 137 -17.40 11.72 10.97
CA ALA A 137 -17.16 11.03 12.23
C ALA A 137 -15.96 11.58 13.02
N GLY A 138 -15.24 12.56 12.49
CA GLY A 138 -14.09 13.21 13.13
C GLY A 138 -12.74 12.56 12.83
N CYS A 139 -12.68 11.54 11.97
CA CYS A 139 -11.41 10.91 11.56
C CYS A 139 -10.68 11.82 10.57
N ASP A 140 -9.36 12.00 10.70
CA ASP A 140 -8.52 12.39 9.57
C ASP A 140 -8.42 11.25 8.57
N VAL A 141 -8.37 11.58 7.28
CA VAL A 141 -8.30 10.60 6.21
C VAL A 141 -7.04 10.81 5.39
N LEU A 142 -6.30 9.73 5.15
CA LEU A 142 -5.13 9.68 4.27
C LEU A 142 -5.47 8.82 3.04
N LEU A 143 -5.44 9.43 1.87
CA LEU A 143 -5.55 8.75 0.59
C LEU A 143 -4.15 8.49 0.02
N ALA A 144 -4.05 7.63 -0.99
CA ALA A 144 -2.83 7.47 -1.77
C ALA A 144 -3.16 7.43 -3.26
N THR A 145 -2.38 8.15 -4.06
CA THR A 145 -2.47 8.07 -5.51
C THR A 145 -2.04 6.69 -6.01
N GLY A 146 -2.49 6.28 -7.20
CA GLY A 146 -1.82 5.19 -7.92
C GLY A 146 -0.44 5.62 -8.44
N MET A 147 0.48 4.68 -8.63
CA MET A 147 1.80 4.94 -9.24
C MET A 147 1.70 5.41 -10.70
N ASP A 148 2.73 6.06 -11.23
CA ASP A 148 2.85 6.27 -12.68
C ASP A 148 3.18 4.95 -13.40
N THR A 149 2.18 4.35 -14.06
CA THR A 149 2.32 3.05 -14.70
C THR A 149 3.06 3.08 -16.04
N LYS A 150 3.57 4.23 -16.50
CA LYS A 150 4.16 4.39 -17.85
C LYS A 150 5.18 3.32 -18.23
N ASP A 151 6.05 2.93 -17.29
CA ASP A 151 7.16 2.01 -17.52
C ASP A 151 6.75 0.56 -17.21
N SER A 152 5.51 0.34 -16.73
CA SER A 152 5.04 -0.98 -16.33
C SER A 152 4.79 -1.88 -17.54
N PRO A 153 5.41 -3.06 -17.60
CA PRO A 153 5.15 -4.02 -18.66
C PRO A 153 3.75 -4.65 -18.54
N LEU A 154 3.12 -4.59 -17.37
CA LEU A 154 1.83 -5.20 -17.10
C LEU A 154 0.66 -4.23 -17.22
N VAL A 155 0.83 -3.00 -16.71
CA VAL A 155 -0.28 -2.08 -16.46
C VAL A 155 -0.08 -0.70 -17.09
N SER A 156 0.87 -0.51 -18.01
CA SER A 156 1.07 0.78 -18.71
C SER A 156 -0.18 1.25 -19.46
N ALA A 157 -1.00 0.32 -19.99
CA ALA A 157 -2.27 0.65 -20.64
C ALA A 157 -3.34 1.22 -19.69
N THR A 158 -3.11 1.21 -18.37
CA THR A 158 -4.02 1.84 -17.38
C THR A 158 -3.60 3.27 -17.04
N ARG A 159 -2.46 3.76 -17.53
CA ARG A 159 -1.88 5.05 -17.12
C ARG A 159 -2.86 6.22 -17.19
N SER A 160 -3.62 6.33 -18.28
CA SER A 160 -4.64 7.39 -18.44
C SER A 160 -5.75 7.28 -17.39
N ARG A 161 -6.22 6.07 -17.11
CA ARG A 161 -7.23 5.78 -16.08
C ARG A 161 -6.71 6.09 -14.68
N VAL A 162 -5.46 5.73 -14.39
CA VAL A 162 -4.79 6.09 -13.12
C VAL A 162 -4.66 7.61 -12.99
N GLY A 163 -4.28 8.31 -14.08
CA GLY A 163 -4.20 9.78 -14.08
C GLY A 163 -5.54 10.46 -13.76
N VAL A 164 -6.64 9.98 -14.35
CA VAL A 164 -7.99 10.48 -14.05
C VAL A 164 -8.39 10.17 -12.60
N PHE A 165 -8.15 8.94 -12.12
CA PHE A 165 -8.43 8.59 -10.74
C PHE A 165 -7.63 9.43 -9.73
N ASN A 166 -6.35 9.67 -10.02
CA ASN A 166 -5.50 10.52 -9.19
C ASN A 166 -6.02 11.98 -9.14
N ALA A 167 -6.51 12.51 -10.25
CA ALA A 167 -7.14 13.84 -10.26
C ALA A 167 -8.38 13.89 -9.34
N HIS A 168 -9.20 12.84 -9.34
CA HIS A 168 -10.31 12.70 -8.39
C HIS A 168 -9.83 12.63 -6.95
N LEU A 169 -8.79 11.84 -6.63
CA LEU A 169 -8.22 11.75 -5.28
C LEU A 169 -7.79 13.11 -4.74
N TRP A 170 -7.04 13.88 -5.51
CA TRP A 170 -6.61 15.23 -5.13
C TRP A 170 -7.80 16.19 -4.94
N THR A 171 -8.80 16.10 -5.82
CA THR A 171 -10.02 16.93 -5.74
C THR A 171 -10.84 16.60 -4.48
N ILE A 172 -11.02 15.31 -4.17
CA ILE A 172 -11.72 14.83 -2.97
C ILE A 172 -10.97 15.30 -1.73
N ALA A 173 -9.64 15.12 -1.70
CA ALA A 173 -8.81 15.54 -0.58
C ALA A 173 -8.90 17.04 -0.31
N GLN A 174 -8.85 17.87 -1.35
CA GLN A 174 -9.01 19.32 -1.22
C GLN A 174 -10.39 19.70 -0.68
N ARG A 175 -11.46 19.04 -1.14
CA ARG A 175 -12.84 19.35 -0.76
C ARG A 175 -13.18 18.97 0.67
N HIS A 176 -12.66 17.82 1.14
CA HIS A 176 -13.03 17.23 2.44
C HIS A 176 -11.91 17.33 3.49
N GLY A 177 -10.81 18.02 3.16
CA GLY A 177 -9.65 18.17 4.04
C GLY A 177 -9.02 16.82 4.39
N ALA A 178 -8.83 15.95 3.40
CA ALA A 178 -8.06 14.72 3.51
C ALA A 178 -6.59 14.96 3.11
N HIS A 179 -5.72 14.07 3.55
CA HIS A 179 -4.32 14.01 3.19
C HIS A 179 -4.11 13.08 1.99
N VAL A 180 -2.99 13.24 1.28
CA VAL A 180 -2.67 12.39 0.13
C VAL A 180 -1.19 12.01 0.16
N VAL A 181 -0.91 10.71 0.02
CA VAL A 181 0.42 10.19 -0.32
C VAL A 181 0.57 10.23 -1.84
N ASP A 182 1.50 11.05 -2.34
CA ASP A 182 1.79 11.17 -3.77
C ASP A 182 2.73 10.05 -4.26
N VAL A 183 2.19 8.82 -4.31
CA VAL A 183 2.88 7.63 -4.86
C VAL A 183 3.24 7.84 -6.34
N TRP A 184 2.43 8.60 -7.10
CA TRP A 184 2.70 8.91 -8.51
C TRP A 184 3.99 9.72 -8.67
N GLY A 185 4.21 10.67 -7.76
CA GLY A 185 5.36 11.57 -7.75
C GLY A 185 6.66 10.93 -7.27
N LEU A 186 6.62 9.77 -6.60
CA LEU A 186 7.81 9.14 -6.02
C LEU A 186 8.83 8.74 -7.09
N ARG A 187 10.00 9.36 -7.01
CA ARG A 187 11.13 9.10 -7.91
C ARG A 187 11.73 7.73 -7.62
N ALA A 188 11.84 7.36 -6.35
CA ALA A 188 12.37 6.06 -5.93
C ALA A 188 11.57 4.88 -6.52
N LEU A 189 10.23 5.01 -6.57
CA LEU A 189 9.34 3.96 -7.08
C LEU A 189 9.37 3.79 -8.61
N ARG A 190 10.14 4.61 -9.34
CA ARG A 190 10.41 4.35 -10.77
C ARG A 190 11.39 3.21 -10.99
N ASP A 191 12.12 2.80 -9.94
CA ASP A 191 13.04 1.67 -10.02
C ASP A 191 12.31 0.35 -9.75
N TRP A 192 12.45 -0.62 -10.67
CA TRP A 192 11.80 -1.94 -10.56
C TRP A 192 12.27 -2.75 -9.35
N ARG A 193 13.40 -2.41 -8.70
CA ARG A 193 13.84 -3.02 -7.44
C ARG A 193 12.94 -2.67 -6.24
N MET A 194 12.10 -1.65 -6.37
CA MET A 194 11.07 -1.31 -5.37
C MET A 194 9.82 -2.20 -5.46
N TRP A 195 9.74 -3.04 -6.49
CA TRP A 195 8.57 -3.86 -6.80
C TRP A 195 8.94 -5.33 -6.70
N ALA A 196 8.06 -6.12 -6.11
CA ALA A 196 8.20 -7.56 -6.03
C ALA A 196 8.19 -8.20 -7.42
N THR A 197 8.44 -9.51 -7.47
CA THR A 197 8.58 -10.26 -8.73
C THR A 197 7.33 -10.21 -9.59
N ASP A 198 6.15 -9.99 -9.02
CA ASP A 198 4.91 -9.77 -9.78
C ASP A 198 4.80 -8.41 -10.48
N ARG A 199 5.72 -7.47 -10.22
CA ARG A 199 5.77 -6.10 -10.75
C ARG A 199 4.49 -5.28 -10.50
N ILE A 200 3.74 -5.62 -9.45
CA ILE A 200 2.52 -4.91 -9.00
C ILE A 200 2.67 -4.44 -7.56
N HIS A 201 3.19 -5.30 -6.68
CA HIS A 201 3.29 -5.01 -5.26
C HIS A 201 4.71 -4.58 -4.89
N LEU A 202 4.85 -3.92 -3.75
CA LEU A 202 6.12 -3.36 -3.31
C LEU A 202 6.99 -4.44 -2.65
N THR A 203 8.31 -4.22 -2.70
CA THR A 203 9.24 -4.88 -1.78
C THR A 203 9.20 -4.22 -0.41
N ALA A 204 9.88 -4.80 0.58
CA ALA A 204 10.09 -4.18 1.90
C ALA A 204 10.63 -2.74 1.78
N GLU A 205 11.64 -2.53 0.93
CA GLU A 205 12.22 -1.21 0.66
C GLU A 205 11.21 -0.26 0.00
N GLY A 206 10.43 -0.74 -0.97
CA GLY A 206 9.37 0.04 -1.59
C GLY A 206 8.31 0.50 -0.56
N HIS A 207 7.94 -0.39 0.36
CA HIS A 207 7.05 -0.06 1.47
C HIS A 207 7.66 0.96 2.43
N ALA A 208 8.96 0.86 2.74
CA ALA A 208 9.66 1.85 3.55
C ALA A 208 9.63 3.25 2.92
N ARG A 209 9.87 3.36 1.60
CA ARG A 209 9.77 4.65 0.89
C ARG A 209 8.36 5.23 0.95
N VAL A 210 7.33 4.39 0.80
CA VAL A 210 5.93 4.83 0.90
C VAL A 210 5.58 5.27 2.33
N ALA A 211 6.11 4.61 3.37
CA ALA A 211 5.89 5.03 4.75
C ALA A 211 6.47 6.44 5.01
N GLN A 212 7.67 6.73 4.48
CA GLN A 212 8.25 8.08 4.51
C GLN A 212 7.43 9.08 3.70
N ALA A 213 6.94 8.70 2.52
CA ALA A 213 6.01 9.51 1.73
C ALA A 213 4.71 9.82 2.48
N ALA A 214 4.22 8.87 3.29
CA ALA A 214 3.02 9.03 4.08
C ALA A 214 3.21 10.04 5.22
N LEU A 215 4.38 10.04 5.88
CA LEU A 215 4.73 11.12 6.80
C LEU A 215 4.67 12.47 6.08
N VAL A 216 5.22 12.56 4.87
CA VAL A 216 5.19 13.79 4.08
C VAL A 216 3.77 14.23 3.73
N GLY A 217 2.92 13.31 3.27
CA GLY A 217 1.51 13.58 2.96
C GLY A 217 0.69 14.02 4.19
N LEU A 218 1.06 13.56 5.38
CA LEU A 218 0.50 13.98 6.67
C LEU A 218 1.09 15.31 7.18
N GLY A 219 2.05 15.91 6.47
CA GLY A 219 2.73 17.14 6.89
C GLY A 219 3.80 16.94 7.97
N LEU A 220 4.22 15.69 8.19
CA LEU A 220 5.27 15.29 9.12
C LEU A 220 6.62 15.18 8.42
N THR A 221 7.69 15.52 9.14
CA THR A 221 9.06 15.41 8.63
C THR A 221 9.41 13.94 8.46
N PRO A 222 9.91 13.50 7.29
CA PRO A 222 10.41 12.13 7.10
C PRO A 222 11.65 11.89 7.98
N ASP A 223 11.89 10.64 8.34
CA ASP A 223 13.04 10.24 9.17
C ASP A 223 14.35 10.21 8.37
N ASP A 224 14.29 9.78 7.12
CA ASP A 224 15.42 9.75 6.20
C ASP A 224 15.30 10.92 5.20
N PRO A 225 16.29 11.82 5.07
CA PRO A 225 16.27 12.86 4.04
C PRO A 225 16.40 12.33 2.60
N GLY A 226 17.00 11.15 2.40
CA GLY A 226 17.21 10.49 1.11
C GLY A 226 16.09 9.52 0.71
N TRP A 227 14.97 9.53 1.43
CA TRP A 227 13.89 8.56 1.27
C TRP A 227 13.28 8.51 -0.15
N ASP A 228 13.36 9.59 -0.94
CA ASP A 228 12.87 9.60 -2.34
C ASP A 228 14.03 9.61 -3.36
N ASP A 229 15.26 9.40 -2.93
CA ASP A 229 16.38 9.35 -3.86
C ASP A 229 16.32 8.08 -4.72
N PRO A 230 16.46 8.22 -6.05
CA PRO A 230 16.60 7.07 -6.93
C PRO A 230 17.83 6.25 -6.56
N LEU A 231 17.70 4.93 -6.68
CA LEU A 231 18.86 4.05 -6.53
C LEU A 231 19.88 4.29 -7.64
N GLU A 232 21.14 3.98 -7.34
CA GLU A 232 22.20 3.98 -8.35
C GLU A 232 21.82 3.02 -9.49
N PRO A 233 21.86 3.48 -10.77
CA PRO A 233 21.50 2.65 -11.91
C PRO A 233 22.40 1.41 -12.02
N LEU A 234 21.78 0.24 -12.21
CA LEU A 234 22.52 -0.97 -12.56
C LEU A 234 22.99 -0.92 -14.02
N ALA A 235 24.10 -1.60 -14.30
CA ALA A 235 24.54 -1.81 -15.68
C ALA A 235 23.46 -2.55 -16.48
N ALA A 236 23.13 -2.05 -17.67
CA ALA A 236 22.11 -2.64 -18.52
C ALA A 236 22.48 -4.07 -18.93
N LEU A 237 21.52 -5.00 -18.84
CA LEU A 237 21.70 -6.34 -19.38
C LEU A 237 21.73 -6.31 -20.92
N PRO A 238 22.48 -7.21 -21.57
CA PRO A 238 22.37 -7.40 -23.01
C PRO A 238 20.93 -7.73 -23.42
N ALA A 239 20.43 -7.14 -24.51
CA ALA A 239 19.02 -7.23 -24.93
C ALA A 239 18.48 -8.66 -25.02
N LEU A 240 19.28 -9.62 -25.52
CA LEU A 240 18.86 -11.04 -25.60
C LEU A 240 18.63 -11.68 -24.23
N ARG A 241 19.44 -11.32 -23.22
CA ARG A 241 19.24 -11.81 -21.85
C ARG A 241 18.01 -11.17 -21.23
N GLN A 242 17.80 -9.88 -21.48
CA GLN A 242 16.61 -9.16 -21.02
C GLN A 242 15.32 -9.79 -21.56
N LEU A 243 15.28 -10.13 -22.86
CA LEU A 243 14.13 -10.82 -23.47
C LEU A 243 13.84 -12.18 -22.82
N GLY A 244 14.88 -12.94 -22.46
CA GLY A 244 14.72 -14.22 -21.76
C GLY A 244 14.12 -14.05 -20.36
N VAL A 245 14.57 -13.04 -19.61
CA VAL A 245 14.02 -12.70 -18.29
C VAL A 245 12.56 -12.28 -18.39
N ASP A 246 12.22 -11.42 -19.36
CA ASP A 246 10.85 -10.95 -19.54
C ASP A 246 9.90 -12.07 -20.00
N ALA A 247 10.36 -12.98 -20.86
CA ALA A 247 9.56 -14.14 -21.28
C ALA A 247 9.26 -15.10 -20.12
N ALA A 248 10.25 -15.38 -19.27
CA ALA A 248 10.05 -16.18 -18.06
C ALA A 248 9.05 -15.51 -17.11
N TRP A 249 9.21 -14.19 -16.90
CA TRP A 249 8.31 -13.41 -16.06
C TRP A 249 6.85 -13.45 -16.55
N VAL A 250 6.60 -13.31 -17.87
CA VAL A 250 5.24 -13.39 -18.44
C VAL A 250 4.59 -14.75 -18.13
N ARG A 251 5.35 -15.84 -18.31
CA ARG A 251 4.88 -17.21 -18.06
C ARG A 251 4.53 -17.41 -16.59
N ASP A 252 5.40 -16.98 -15.69
CA ASP A 252 5.33 -17.32 -14.27
C ASP A 252 4.38 -16.41 -13.48
N HIS A 253 4.22 -15.14 -13.89
CA HIS A 253 3.49 -14.14 -13.12
C HIS A 253 2.30 -13.55 -13.90
N ALA A 254 2.54 -12.96 -15.07
CA ALA A 254 1.53 -12.18 -15.79
C ALA A 254 0.36 -13.05 -16.28
N TYR A 255 0.65 -14.22 -16.86
CA TYR A 255 -0.36 -15.13 -17.38
C TYR A 255 -1.27 -15.73 -16.29
N PRO A 256 -0.74 -16.31 -15.18
CA PRO A 256 -1.57 -16.78 -14.08
C PRO A 256 -2.40 -15.67 -13.42
N TRP A 257 -1.84 -14.46 -13.32
CA TRP A 257 -2.58 -13.30 -12.80
C TRP A 257 -3.75 -12.91 -13.70
N ALA A 258 -3.52 -12.78 -15.02
CA ALA A 258 -4.55 -12.42 -15.98
C ALA A 258 -5.69 -13.45 -16.04
N THR A 259 -5.35 -14.75 -16.06
CA THR A 259 -6.33 -15.85 -16.09
C THR A 259 -7.25 -15.88 -14.86
N ARG A 260 -6.72 -15.71 -13.64
CA ARG A 260 -7.57 -15.62 -12.44
C ARG A 260 -8.57 -14.47 -12.51
N ARG A 261 -8.13 -13.32 -13.03
CA ARG A 261 -8.97 -12.12 -13.16
C ARG A 261 -10.09 -12.32 -14.17
N LEU A 262 -9.84 -13.07 -15.26
CA LEU A 262 -10.87 -13.52 -16.19
C LEU A 262 -11.89 -14.46 -15.53
N HIS A 263 -11.46 -15.28 -14.56
CA HIS A 263 -12.32 -16.19 -13.82
C HIS A 263 -12.96 -15.61 -12.55
N GLY A 264 -12.75 -14.32 -12.27
CA GLY A 264 -13.35 -13.62 -11.12
C GLY A 264 -12.90 -14.12 -9.74
N ARG A 265 -11.80 -14.88 -9.64
CA ARG A 265 -11.26 -15.38 -8.35
C ARG A 265 -10.33 -14.35 -7.74
N SER A 266 -10.51 -14.03 -6.45
CA SER A 266 -9.63 -13.11 -5.71
C SER A 266 -8.69 -13.87 -4.78
N SER A 267 -7.45 -13.38 -4.65
CA SER A 267 -6.49 -13.89 -3.66
C SER A 267 -6.90 -13.62 -2.20
N GLY A 268 -7.95 -12.84 -1.98
CA GLY A 268 -8.49 -12.49 -0.67
C GLY A 268 -9.82 -13.17 -0.29
N ASP A 269 -10.39 -14.04 -1.14
CA ASP A 269 -11.76 -14.57 -0.94
C ASP A 269 -11.96 -15.31 0.41
N LEU A 270 -10.90 -15.92 0.95
CA LEU A 270 -10.92 -16.64 2.24
C LEU A 270 -10.08 -15.94 3.33
N ARG A 271 -9.68 -14.70 3.11
CA ARG A 271 -8.84 -13.94 4.04
C ARG A 271 -9.69 -13.02 4.91
N VAL A 272 -9.27 -12.93 6.17
CA VAL A 272 -9.69 -11.88 7.10
C VAL A 272 -8.58 -10.83 7.20
N ALA A 273 -8.93 -9.66 7.75
CA ALA A 273 -7.98 -8.61 8.09
C ALA A 273 -6.86 -9.16 8.99
N LYS A 274 -5.62 -8.74 8.75
CA LYS A 274 -4.46 -9.22 9.53
C LYS A 274 -4.45 -8.68 10.96
N LEU A 275 -5.00 -7.48 11.18
CA LEU A 275 -5.12 -6.84 12.49
C LEU A 275 -6.53 -6.24 12.62
N PRO A 276 -7.56 -7.09 12.86
CA PRO A 276 -8.97 -6.66 12.86
C PRO A 276 -9.36 -5.83 14.09
N GLU A 277 -8.57 -5.92 15.16
CA GLU A 277 -8.77 -5.25 16.44
C GLU A 277 -7.57 -4.37 16.77
N TRP A 278 -7.77 -3.43 17.70
CA TRP A 278 -6.70 -2.55 18.18
C TRP A 278 -5.54 -3.33 18.79
N SER A 279 -4.34 -3.06 18.29
CA SER A 279 -3.07 -3.36 18.95
C SER A 279 -2.40 -2.06 19.39
N THR A 280 -1.50 -2.13 20.37
CA THR A 280 -0.66 -1.00 20.74
C THR A 280 0.69 -1.14 20.06
N VAL A 281 1.10 -0.12 19.31
CA VAL A 281 2.44 0.00 18.72
C VAL A 281 3.22 1.00 19.56
N ARG A 282 4.43 0.63 20.01
CA ARG A 282 5.27 1.47 20.86
C ARG A 282 6.45 2.02 20.07
N ALA A 283 6.96 3.19 20.45
CA ALA A 283 8.11 3.83 19.80
C ALA A 283 9.38 2.96 19.78
N VAL A 284 9.51 2.04 20.75
CA VAL A 284 10.66 1.13 20.86
C VAL A 284 10.70 0.11 19.71
N ASP A 285 9.56 -0.14 19.08
CA ASP A 285 9.42 -1.08 17.96
C ASP A 285 10.01 -0.51 16.64
N VAL A 286 10.44 0.76 16.62
CA VAL A 286 11.08 1.42 15.46
C VAL A 286 12.61 1.30 15.50
N ALA A 287 13.18 1.17 16.70
CA ALA A 287 14.64 1.24 16.89
C ALA A 287 15.37 -0.06 16.52
N SER A 288 14.67 -1.18 16.47
CA SER A 288 15.25 -2.49 16.08
C SER A 288 15.57 -2.60 14.60
N ASP A 289 14.88 -1.85 13.73
CA ASP A 289 15.02 -1.96 12.28
C ASP A 289 16.05 -1.00 11.67
N ALA A 290 16.54 -0.03 12.44
CA ALA A 290 17.49 0.98 11.97
C ALA A 290 18.97 0.61 12.24
N LEU A 291 19.24 -0.58 12.78
CA LEU A 291 20.57 -1.00 13.25
C LEU A 291 21.12 -2.30 12.64
N GLU A 292 20.52 -2.83 11.58
CA GLU A 292 21.09 -3.90 10.75
C GLU A 292 21.19 -3.50 9.27
#